data_AF-A0AAP5YD91-F1
#
_entry.id   AF-A0AAP5YD91-F1
#
_cell.length_a   1.000
_cell.length_b   1.000
_cell.length_c   1.000
_cell.angle_alpha   90.00
_cell.angle_beta   90.00
_cell.angle_gamma   90.00
#
_symmetry.space_group_name_H-M   'P 1'
#
loop_
_entity.id
_entity.type
_entity.pdbx_description
1 polymer ?
#
loop_
_entity_poly.entity_id
_entity_poly.type
_entity_poly.pdbx_seq_one_letter_code
_entity_poly.pdbx_strand_id
1 'polypeptide(L)'
;REAGNTLDLSRLGLKMDDLNPLTLGEGKKKVVVFVDPRCPHCHELLKQALPLTKEYTFQILPVPVLGPDSERQVRQLGCARDKKAATDALLNGRIGNLEQDDACNLEPMQRTLVTAQILGIQGVPFIVANDGRISRGRPYDLSAWLEGR
;
A
#
# COMPACT_ATOMS: atom_id res chain seq x y z
N ARG A 1 -7.64 1.76 29.17
CA ARG A 1 -6.93 2.80 28.39
C ARG A 1 -6.50 2.13 27.09
N GLU A 2 -7.35 2.18 26.05
CA GLU A 2 -7.06 1.56 24.75
C GLU A 2 -6.15 2.50 23.94
N ALA A 3 -4.85 2.42 24.19
CA ALA A 3 -3.87 2.98 23.28
C ALA A 3 -3.67 1.97 22.13
N GLY A 4 -3.93 2.36 20.86
CA GLY A 4 -3.24 1.72 19.73
C GLY A 4 -4.05 1.16 18.55
N ASN A 5 -5.34 1.48 18.37
CA ASN A 5 -6.10 1.00 17.19
C ASN A 5 -6.35 2.06 16.11
N THR A 6 -5.87 3.30 16.30
CA THR A 6 -5.99 4.36 15.31
C THR A 6 -4.63 5.01 15.03
N LEU A 7 -4.42 5.36 13.76
CA LEU A 7 -3.23 6.04 13.27
C LEU A 7 -3.65 7.26 12.46
N ASP A 8 -3.30 8.44 12.97
CA ASP A 8 -3.51 9.70 12.26
C ASP A 8 -2.25 10.07 11.47
N LEU A 9 -2.22 9.68 10.19
CA LEU A 9 -1.09 9.95 9.30
C LEU A 9 -0.83 11.46 9.11
N SER A 10 -1.84 12.31 9.28
CA SER A 10 -1.69 13.76 9.12
C SER A 10 -0.84 14.38 10.23
N ARG A 11 -0.92 13.84 11.45
CA ARG A 11 -0.13 14.30 12.61
C ARG A 11 1.34 13.96 12.52
N LEU A 12 1.72 13.05 11.63
CA LEU A 12 3.11 12.66 11.40
C LEU A 12 3.82 13.57 10.41
N GLY A 13 3.15 14.58 9.86
CA GLY A 13 3.70 15.45 8.83
C GLY A 13 3.97 14.74 7.50
N LEU A 14 3.48 13.50 7.35
CA LEU A 14 3.64 12.70 6.15
C LEU A 14 2.65 13.18 5.10
N LYS A 15 3.17 13.71 3.99
CA LYS A 15 2.35 13.94 2.80
C LYS A 15 2.37 12.65 1.98
N MET A 16 1.20 12.07 1.72
CA MET A 16 1.14 10.81 0.97
C MET A 16 1.77 10.93 -0.43
N ASP A 17 1.75 12.12 -1.02
CA ASP A 17 2.38 12.39 -2.33
C ASP A 17 3.91 12.22 -2.28
N ASP A 18 4.53 12.47 -1.12
CA ASP A 18 5.98 12.27 -0.91
C ASP A 18 6.39 10.80 -0.90
N LEU A 19 5.43 9.89 -0.70
CA LEU A 19 5.63 8.43 -0.67
C LEU A 19 5.38 7.78 -2.04
N ASN A 20 4.90 8.56 -3.02
CA ASN A 20 4.65 8.12 -4.39
C ASN A 20 3.82 6.81 -4.49
N PRO A 21 2.66 6.70 -3.82
CA PRO A 21 1.90 5.45 -3.78
C PRO A 21 1.44 5.02 -5.17
N LEU A 22 1.23 3.71 -5.31
CA LEU A 22 0.38 3.15 -6.35
C LEU A 22 -1.07 3.38 -5.95
N THR A 23 -1.93 3.68 -6.93
CA THR A 23 -3.32 4.02 -6.66
C THR A 23 -4.25 2.98 -7.26
N LEU A 24 -5.24 2.56 -6.49
CA LEU A 24 -6.34 1.71 -6.93
C LEU A 24 -7.69 2.34 -6.56
N GLY A 25 -8.49 2.65 -7.58
CA GLY A 25 -9.80 3.28 -7.43
C GLY A 25 -9.79 4.79 -7.49
N GLU A 26 -10.99 5.36 -7.40
CA GLU A 26 -11.28 6.78 -7.62
C GLU A 26 -12.24 7.36 -6.57
N GLY A 27 -12.59 6.55 -5.56
CA GLY A 27 -13.53 6.94 -4.52
C GLY A 27 -13.00 8.00 -3.57
N LYS A 28 -13.91 8.69 -2.87
CA LYS A 28 -13.58 9.84 -2.02
C LYS A 28 -12.89 9.44 -0.71
N LYS A 29 -13.13 8.21 -0.21
CA LYS A 29 -12.55 7.73 1.05
C LYS A 29 -11.16 7.14 0.79
N LYS A 30 -10.12 7.72 1.37
CA LYS A 30 -8.75 7.24 1.18
C LYS A 30 -8.42 6.14 2.18
N VAL A 31 -7.82 5.05 1.70
CA VAL A 31 -7.34 3.93 2.51
C VAL A 31 -5.86 3.73 2.20
N VAL A 32 -5.02 3.60 3.21
CA VAL A 32 -3.59 3.36 3.03
C VAL A 32 -3.31 1.90 3.27
N VAL A 33 -2.57 1.25 2.37
CA VAL A 33 -2.21 -0.15 2.52
C VAL A 33 -0.72 -0.36 2.26
N PHE A 34 -0.03 -0.92 3.24
CA PHE A 34 1.35 -1.38 3.09
C PHE A 34 1.32 -2.85 2.68
N VAL A 35 1.98 -3.17 1.57
CA VAL A 35 1.94 -4.51 0.98
C VAL A 35 3.32 -4.94 0.53
N ASP A 36 3.59 -6.23 0.55
CA ASP A 36 4.74 -6.81 -0.14
C ASP A 36 4.28 -7.43 -1.47
N PRO A 37 4.99 -7.19 -2.60
CA PRO A 37 4.60 -7.73 -3.91
C PRO A 37 4.58 -9.26 -4.04
N ARG A 38 5.15 -9.97 -3.06
CA ARG A 38 5.19 -11.44 -3.02
C ARG A 38 4.26 -12.03 -1.96
N CYS A 39 3.56 -11.19 -1.20
CA CYS A 39 2.71 -11.61 -0.08
C CYS A 39 1.33 -12.09 -0.58
N PRO A 40 0.97 -13.37 -0.41
CA PRO A 40 -0.31 -13.90 -0.89
C PRO A 40 -1.53 -13.18 -0.27
N HIS A 41 -1.49 -12.91 1.04
CA HIS A 41 -2.55 -12.18 1.73
C HIS A 41 -2.69 -10.73 1.25
N CYS A 42 -1.60 -10.13 0.78
CA CYS A 42 -1.61 -8.80 0.20
C CYS A 42 -2.31 -8.82 -1.16
N HIS A 43 -2.07 -9.83 -1.99
CA HIS A 43 -2.80 -10.02 -3.24
C HIS A 43 -4.29 -10.31 -3.00
N GLU A 44 -4.63 -11.12 -1.99
CA GLU A 44 -6.02 -11.35 -1.60
C GLU A 44 -6.71 -10.05 -1.15
N LEU A 45 -6.03 -9.23 -0.34
CA LEU A 45 -6.55 -7.94 0.10
C LEU A 45 -6.82 -7.02 -1.09
N LEU A 46 -5.88 -6.90 -2.02
CA LEU A 46 -6.07 -6.04 -3.18
C LEU A 46 -7.20 -6.54 -4.10
N LYS A 47 -7.43 -7.85 -4.19
CA LYS A 47 -8.60 -8.42 -4.87
C LYS A 47 -9.92 -8.05 -4.17
N GLN A 48 -9.95 -8.07 -2.84
CA GLN A 48 -11.12 -7.61 -2.07
C GLN A 48 -11.36 -6.10 -2.21
N ALA A 49 -10.32 -5.31 -2.49
CA ALA A 49 -10.42 -3.87 -2.70
C ALA A 49 -11.04 -3.48 -4.06
N LEU A 50 -10.87 -4.31 -5.10
CA LEU A 50 -11.39 -4.05 -6.46
C LEU A 50 -12.88 -3.63 -6.51
N PRO A 51 -13.83 -4.36 -5.89
CA PRO A 51 -15.24 -3.97 -5.92
C PRO A 51 -15.54 -2.67 -5.15
N LEU A 52 -14.62 -2.20 -4.31
CA LEU A 52 -14.80 -1.04 -3.43
C LEU A 52 -14.26 0.27 -4.06
N THR A 53 -13.65 0.19 -5.25
CA THR A 53 -12.90 1.28 -5.90
C THR A 53 -13.73 2.51 -6.27
N LYS A 54 -15.06 2.40 -6.35
CA LYS A 54 -15.96 3.54 -6.56
C LYS A 54 -16.13 4.40 -5.31
N GLU A 55 -16.06 3.79 -4.14
CA GLU A 55 -16.25 4.48 -2.86
C GLU A 55 -14.91 4.83 -2.20
N TYR A 56 -13.91 3.95 -2.38
CA TYR A 56 -12.59 4.08 -1.79
C TYR A 56 -11.49 4.26 -2.84
N THR A 57 -10.50 5.08 -2.51
CA THR A 57 -9.20 5.13 -3.21
C THR A 57 -8.15 4.50 -2.31
N PHE A 58 -7.57 3.38 -2.74
CA PHE A 58 -6.51 2.68 -2.04
C PHE A 58 -5.15 3.23 -2.47
N GLN A 59 -4.41 3.80 -1.52
CA GLN A 59 -3.03 4.24 -1.67
C GLN A 59 -2.11 3.12 -1.20
N ILE A 60 -1.56 2.40 -2.16
CA ILE A 60 -0.77 1.20 -1.97
C ILE A 60 0.71 1.60 -1.87
N LEU A 61 1.34 1.22 -0.77
CA LEU A 61 2.73 1.48 -0.42
C LEU A 61 3.50 0.15 -0.40
N PRO A 62 4.20 -0.21 -1.49
CA PRO A 62 4.98 -1.43 -1.54
C PRO A 62 6.18 -1.38 -0.57
N VAL A 63 6.35 -2.43 0.23
CA VAL A 63 7.47 -2.61 1.17
C VAL A 63 8.07 -4.01 1.01
N PRO A 64 9.41 -4.18 1.01
CA PRO A 64 10.05 -5.46 0.75
C PRO A 64 10.38 -6.19 2.06
N VAL A 65 9.38 -6.82 2.66
CA VAL A 65 9.55 -7.54 3.94
C VAL A 65 9.78 -9.05 3.75
N LEU A 66 9.64 -9.58 2.53
CA LEU A 66 9.83 -11.00 2.21
C LEU A 66 11.16 -11.31 1.51
N GLY A 67 12.14 -10.40 1.59
CA GLY A 67 13.52 -10.63 1.16
C GLY A 67 13.91 -10.03 -0.21
N PRO A 68 15.05 -10.45 -0.78
CA PRO A 68 15.70 -9.76 -1.91
C PRO A 68 14.85 -9.65 -3.19
N ASP A 69 14.00 -10.64 -3.45
CA ASP A 69 13.10 -10.58 -4.60
C ASP A 69 12.00 -9.53 -4.41
N SER A 70 11.51 -9.33 -3.18
CA SER A 70 10.57 -8.25 -2.88
C SER A 70 11.25 -6.88 -3.03
N GLU A 71 12.52 -6.73 -2.64
CA GLU A 71 13.28 -5.49 -2.86
C GLU A 71 13.36 -5.15 -4.35
N ARG A 72 13.67 -6.15 -5.17
CA ARG A 72 13.71 -6.01 -6.64
C ARG A 72 12.36 -5.57 -7.20
N GLN A 73 11.28 -6.22 -6.78
CA GLN A 73 9.93 -5.93 -7.28
C GLN A 73 9.39 -4.59 -6.80
N VAL A 74 9.66 -4.21 -5.54
CA VAL A 74 9.30 -2.88 -5.01
C VAL A 74 10.03 -1.79 -5.80
N ARG A 75 11.31 -1.98 -6.12
CA ARG A 75 12.04 -1.06 -7.01
C ARG A 75 11.42 -0.99 -8.41
N GLN A 76 11.08 -2.14 -9.01
CA GLN A 76 10.47 -2.19 -10.33
C GLN A 76 9.11 -1.48 -10.39
N LEU A 77 8.31 -1.58 -9.32
CA LEU A 77 7.05 -0.87 -9.17
C LEU A 77 7.27 0.64 -9.01
N GLY A 78 8.22 1.04 -8.16
CA GLY A 78 8.53 2.45 -7.91
C GLY A 78 9.14 3.17 -9.12
N CYS A 79 9.87 2.43 -9.96
CA CYS A 79 10.53 2.93 -11.16
C CYS A 79 9.74 2.66 -12.45
N ALA A 80 8.51 2.18 -12.37
CA ALA A 80 7.69 1.99 -13.55
C ALA A 80 7.32 3.34 -14.18
N ARG A 81 7.48 3.47 -15.51
CA ARG A 81 7.08 4.69 -16.24
C ARG A 81 5.59 4.98 -16.14
N ASP A 82 4.79 3.92 -16.15
CA ASP A 82 3.33 3.99 -15.98
C ASP A 82 2.92 3.39 -14.63
N LYS A 83 2.45 4.27 -13.73
CA LYS A 83 1.94 3.86 -12.42
C LYS A 83 0.70 2.99 -12.49
N LYS A 84 -0.17 3.19 -13.48
CA LYS A 84 -1.36 2.36 -13.66
C LYS A 84 -0.95 0.95 -14.06
N ALA A 85 -0.01 0.83 -15.02
CA ALA A 85 0.58 -0.45 -15.36
C ALA A 85 1.27 -1.11 -14.15
N ALA A 86 1.92 -0.34 -13.27
CA ALA A 86 2.50 -0.85 -12.03
C ALA A 86 1.44 -1.36 -11.04
N THR A 87 0.36 -0.62 -10.81
CA THR A 87 -0.78 -1.10 -10.00
C THR A 87 -1.35 -2.40 -10.57
N ASP A 88 -1.58 -2.45 -11.89
CA ASP A 88 -2.12 -3.63 -12.57
C ASP A 88 -1.15 -4.83 -12.49
N ALA A 89 0.15 -4.59 -12.63
CA ALA A 89 1.17 -5.61 -12.51
C ALA A 89 1.25 -6.16 -11.07
N LEU A 90 1.14 -5.31 -10.05
CA LEU A 90 1.08 -5.72 -8.65
C LEU A 90 -0.17 -6.57 -8.38
N LEU A 91 -1.36 -6.12 -8.84
CA LEU A 91 -2.62 -6.85 -8.68
C LEU A 91 -2.56 -8.26 -9.25
N ASN A 92 -1.87 -8.43 -10.38
CA ASN A 92 -1.78 -9.68 -11.11
C ASN A 92 -0.51 -10.49 -10.80
N GLY A 93 0.41 -9.98 -9.98
CA GLY A 93 1.70 -10.61 -9.70
C GLY A 93 2.63 -10.70 -10.93
N ARG A 94 2.57 -9.73 -11.86
CA ARG A 94 3.27 -9.72 -13.16
C ARG A 94 4.24 -8.53 -13.32
N ILE A 95 5.07 -8.29 -12.32
CA ILE A 95 5.93 -7.10 -12.20
C ILE A 95 7.13 -7.12 -13.18
N GLY A 96 7.57 -8.30 -13.61
CA GLY A 96 8.81 -8.45 -14.39
C GLY A 96 8.84 -7.76 -15.77
N ASN A 97 7.69 -7.35 -16.30
CA ASN A 97 7.57 -6.76 -17.65
C ASN A 97 7.29 -5.25 -17.64
N LEU A 98 7.44 -4.59 -16.50
CA LEU A 98 7.19 -3.14 -16.40
C LEU A 98 8.29 -2.36 -17.11
N GLU A 99 7.89 -1.43 -17.99
CA GLU A 99 8.83 -0.45 -18.54
C GLU A 99 9.40 0.43 -17.43
N GLN A 100 10.73 0.51 -17.37
CA GLN A 100 11.45 1.19 -16.30
C GLN A 100 11.85 2.61 -16.73
N ASP A 101 11.79 3.55 -15.79
CA ASP A 101 12.38 4.87 -15.91
C ASP A 101 13.86 4.81 -15.50
N ASP A 102 14.76 5.07 -16.44
CA ASP A 102 16.21 5.06 -16.19
C ASP A 102 16.64 6.22 -15.28
N ALA A 103 15.84 7.28 -15.19
CA ALA A 103 16.04 8.42 -14.28
C ALA A 103 15.23 8.28 -12.97
N CYS A 104 14.76 7.07 -12.65
CA CYS A 104 13.90 6.81 -11.50
C CYS A 104 14.46 7.37 -10.18
N ASN A 105 13.65 8.21 -9.52
CA ASN A 105 13.91 8.66 -8.17
C ASN A 105 13.47 7.60 -7.14
N LEU A 106 14.43 7.07 -6.37
CA LEU A 106 14.20 6.07 -5.33
C LEU A 106 13.85 6.66 -3.96
N GLU A 107 13.93 7.97 -3.81
CA GLU A 107 13.66 8.65 -2.54
C GLU A 107 12.25 8.35 -1.98
N PRO A 108 11.16 8.34 -2.76
CA PRO A 108 9.83 8.01 -2.23
C PRO A 108 9.73 6.58 -1.67
N MET A 109 10.45 5.63 -2.29
CA MET A 109 10.55 4.26 -1.79
C MET A 109 11.27 4.25 -0.43
N GLN A 110 12.40 4.95 -0.30
CA GLN A 110 13.14 5.05 0.97
C GLN A 110 12.28 5.69 2.06
N ARG A 111 11.55 6.77 1.74
CA ARG A 111 10.62 7.43 2.67
C ARG A 111 9.51 6.49 3.12
N THR A 112 9.00 5.64 2.23
CA THR A 112 7.99 4.62 2.56
C THR A 112 8.53 3.60 3.56
N LEU A 113 9.77 3.14 3.38
CA LEU A 113 10.42 2.21 4.33
C LEU A 113 10.63 2.85 5.70
N VAL A 114 11.17 4.07 5.74
CA VAL A 114 11.37 4.83 6.98
C VAL A 114 10.03 5.09 7.66
N THR A 115 9.00 5.43 6.90
CA THR A 115 7.63 5.60 7.41
C THR A 115 7.12 4.32 8.04
N ALA A 116 7.24 3.18 7.37
CA ALA A 116 6.82 1.89 7.91
C ALA A 116 7.56 1.52 9.21
N GLN A 117 8.86 1.84 9.30
CA GLN A 117 9.66 1.65 10.51
C GLN A 117 9.20 2.57 11.66
N ILE A 118 9.03 3.87 11.40
CA ILE A 118 8.55 4.85 12.40
C ILE A 118 7.17 4.46 12.93
N LEU A 119 6.30 3.97 12.05
CA LEU A 119 4.96 3.51 12.39
C LEU A 119 4.94 2.16 13.14
N GLY A 120 6.08 1.49 13.27
CA GLY A 120 6.16 0.17 13.91
C GLY A 120 5.37 -0.89 13.14
N ILE A 121 5.31 -0.80 11.81
CA ILE A 121 4.66 -1.81 10.97
C ILE A 121 5.51 -3.07 10.99
N GLN A 122 5.02 -4.09 11.68
CA GLN A 122 5.72 -5.37 11.91
C GLN A 122 5.38 -6.44 10.86
N GLY A 123 4.45 -6.18 9.96
CA GLY A 123 4.01 -7.16 8.97
C GLY A 123 3.04 -6.57 7.95
N VAL A 124 2.81 -7.34 6.89
CA VAL A 124 1.93 -6.98 5.77
C VAL A 124 0.84 -8.06 5.57
N PRO A 125 -0.34 -7.70 5.03
CA PRO A 125 -0.73 -6.33 4.73
C PRO A 125 -1.01 -5.53 6.00
N PHE A 126 -0.73 -4.23 5.98
CA PHE A 126 -1.10 -3.30 7.05
C PHE A 126 -2.00 -2.22 6.47
N ILE A 127 -3.15 -1.98 7.09
CA ILE A 127 -4.20 -1.12 6.54
C ILE A 127 -4.47 0.03 7.49
N VAL A 128 -4.63 1.23 6.96
CA VAL A 128 -5.16 2.40 7.67
C VAL A 128 -6.43 2.85 6.95
N ALA A 129 -7.57 2.73 7.62
CA ALA A 129 -8.86 3.18 7.11
C ALA A 129 -8.94 4.72 7.05
N ASN A 130 -9.95 5.25 6.37
CA ASN A 130 -10.15 6.69 6.22
C ASN A 130 -10.43 7.42 7.54
N ASP A 131 -10.86 6.70 8.58
CA ASP A 131 -11.07 7.21 9.94
C ASP A 131 -9.91 6.88 10.90
N GLY A 132 -8.80 6.39 10.34
CA GLY A 132 -7.57 6.10 11.07
C GLY A 132 -7.53 4.71 11.70
N ARG A 133 -8.62 3.92 11.71
CA ARG A 133 -8.53 2.53 12.23
C ARG A 133 -7.43 1.75 11.51
N ILE A 134 -6.66 0.96 12.27
CA ILE A 134 -5.62 0.12 11.71
C ILE A 134 -5.99 -1.36 11.70
N SER A 135 -5.60 -2.08 10.66
CA SER A 135 -5.64 -3.55 10.62
C SER A 135 -4.23 -4.09 10.39
N ARG A 136 -3.80 -4.99 11.27
CA ARG A 136 -2.55 -5.77 11.13
C ARG A 136 -2.92 -7.11 10.51
N GLY A 137 -2.77 -7.21 9.20
CA GLY A 137 -3.26 -8.32 8.40
C GLY A 137 -4.53 -7.98 7.62
N ARG A 138 -4.94 -8.92 6.77
CA ARG A 138 -6.13 -8.80 5.92
C ARG A 138 -7.39 -9.05 6.77
N PRO A 139 -8.35 -8.11 6.83
CA PRO A 139 -9.67 -8.37 7.40
C PRO A 139 -10.36 -9.53 6.68
N TYR A 140 -11.21 -10.28 7.38
CA TYR A 140 -12.02 -11.31 6.74
C TYR A 140 -12.95 -10.69 5.68
N ASP A 141 -13.67 -9.65 6.10
CA ASP A 141 -14.50 -8.80 5.26
C ASP A 141 -13.94 -7.37 5.28
N LEU A 142 -13.26 -6.99 4.19
CA LEU A 142 -12.68 -5.66 4.05
C LEU A 142 -13.77 -4.57 4.01
N SER A 143 -14.92 -4.84 3.40
CA SER A 143 -15.99 -3.85 3.24
C SER A 143 -16.58 -3.50 4.60
N ALA A 144 -17.00 -4.52 5.35
CA ALA A 144 -17.58 -4.31 6.69
C ALA A 144 -16.59 -3.58 7.62
N TRP A 145 -15.31 -3.99 7.59
CA TRP A 145 -14.28 -3.38 8.43
C TRP A 145 -14.00 -1.90 8.08
N LEU A 146 -13.98 -1.55 6.79
CA LEU A 146 -13.81 -0.16 6.33
C LEU A 146 -14.99 0.72 6.76
N GLU A 147 -16.19 0.15 6.83
CA GLU A 147 -17.39 0.83 7.33
C GLU A 147 -17.46 0.91 8.86
N GLY A 148 -16.54 0.24 9.56
CA GLY A 148 -16.47 0.24 11.03
C GLY A 148 -17.45 -0.72 11.69
N ARG A 149 -17.83 -1.79 10.98
CA ARG A 149 -18.72 -2.85 11.46
C ARG A 149 -17.95 -4.10 11.84
#